data_AF-A0A7W1ABN1-F1
#
_entry.id   AF-A0A7W1ABN1-F1
#
_cell.length_a   1.000
_cell.length_b   1.000
_cell.length_c   1.000
_cell.angle_alpha   90.00
_cell.angle_beta   90.00
_cell.angle_gamma   90.00
#
_symmetry.space_group_name_H-M   'P 1'
#
loop_
_entity.id
_entity.type
_entity.pdbx_description
1 polymer ?
#
loop_
_entity_poly.entity_id
_entity_poly.type
_entity_poly.pdbx_seq_one_letter_code
_entity_poly.pdbx_strand_id
1 'polypeptide(L)' 'MDTLPDLATLSDDGLKSLIEELELEENEVSFRRRMLQGRIDILRAERTARLKGKGVTGVDVEKLTDILSSRRTPPDKEGA' A
#
# COMPACT_ATOMS: atom_id res chain seq x y z
N MET A 1 16.99 12.35 4.15
CA MET A 1 15.77 12.90 4.75
C MET A 1 15.67 14.29 4.16
N ASP A 2 14.87 14.43 3.10
CA ASP A 2 14.69 15.71 2.45
C ASP A 2 13.96 16.62 3.44
N THR A 3 14.71 17.58 3.96
CA THR A 3 14.17 18.63 4.80
C THR A 3 13.25 19.46 3.92
N LEU A 4 11.97 19.56 4.31
CA LEU A 4 11.03 20.47 3.65
C LEU A 4 11.68 21.85 3.51
N PRO A 5 11.48 22.54 2.37
CA PRO A 5 11.95 23.91 2.21
C PRO A 5 11.29 24.82 3.25
N ASP A 6 11.87 26.00 3.48
CA ASP A 6 11.28 26.98 4.40
C ASP A 6 9.94 27.49 3.84
N LEU A 7 8.86 26.90 4.33
CA LEU A 7 7.50 27.14 3.86
C LEU A 7 7.07 28.60 4.04
N ALA A 8 7.66 29.33 5.00
CA ALA A 8 7.36 30.74 5.21
C ALA A 8 7.89 31.66 4.10
N THR A 9 8.78 31.15 3.23
CA THR A 9 9.38 31.90 2.11
C THR A 9 8.72 31.61 0.77
N LEU A 10 7.81 30.62 0.70
CA LEU A 10 7.09 30.26 -0.52
C LEU A 10 5.88 31.18 -0.74
N SER A 11 5.63 31.56 -1.99
CA SER A 11 4.35 32.15 -2.38
C SER A 11 3.26 31.09 -2.37
N ASP A 12 1.99 31.51 -2.35
CA ASP A 12 0.85 30.59 -2.43
C ASP A 12 0.91 29.68 -3.67
N ASP A 13 1.36 30.21 -4.81
CA ASP A 13 1.53 29.43 -6.03
C ASP A 13 2.70 28.44 -5.90
N GLY A 14 3.81 28.85 -5.29
CA GLY A 14 4.94 27.97 -5.00
C GLY A 14 4.56 26.85 -4.03
N LEU A 15 3.72 27.14 -3.04
CA LEU A 15 3.20 26.15 -2.11
C LEU A 15 2.28 25.14 -2.80
N LYS A 16 1.39 25.58 -3.69
CA LYS A 16 0.53 24.68 -4.49
C LYS A 16 1.37 23.75 -5.36
N SER A 17 2.36 24.28 -6.07
CA SER A 17 3.24 23.45 -6.91
C SER A 17 4.02 22.42 -6.07
N LEU A 18 4.51 22.80 -4.90
CA LEU A 18 5.19 21.87 -4.00
C LEU A 18 4.26 20.77 -3.48
N ILE A 19 3.01 21.10 -3.14
CA ILE A 19 2.00 20.11 -2.74
C ILE A 19 1.75 19.13 -3.89
N GLU A 20 1.52 19.63 -5.11
CA GLU A 20 1.28 18.79 -6.28
C GLU A 20 2.45 17.83 -6.57
N GLU A 21 3.69 18.31 -6.46
CA GLU A 21 4.89 17.48 -6.61
C GLU A 21 4.95 16.37 -5.56
N LEU A 22 4.81 16.73 -4.28
CA LEU A 22 4.85 15.77 -3.18
C LEU A 22 3.70 14.76 -3.24
N GLU A 23 2.51 15.17 -3.68
CA GLU A 23 1.38 14.27 -3.89
C GLU A 23 1.66 13.27 -5.03
N LEU A 24 2.31 13.70 -6.11
CA LEU A 24 2.70 12.79 -7.19
C LEU A 24 3.73 11.76 -6.71
N GLU A 25 4.74 12.20 -5.96
CA GLU A 25 5.75 11.31 -5.38
C GLU A 25 5.14 10.32 -4.39
N GLU A 26 4.27 10.80 -3.49
CA GLU A 26 3.55 9.95 -2.53
C GLU A 26 2.73 8.90 -3.28
N ASN A 27 1.97 9.32 -4.30
CA ASN A 27 1.13 8.42 -5.08
C ASN A 27 1.94 7.31 -5.73
N GLU A 28 3.12 7.62 -6.26
CA GLU A 28 4.02 6.64 -6.87
C GLU A 28 4.54 5.63 -5.83
N VAL A 29 4.98 6.11 -4.67
CA VAL A 29 5.43 5.26 -3.56
C VAL A 29 4.28 4.38 -3.06
N SER A 30 3.09 4.96 -2.90
CA SER A 30 1.88 4.27 -2.49
C SER A 30 1.45 3.20 -3.50
N PHE A 31 1.59 3.46 -4.80
CA PHE A 31 1.34 2.48 -5.86
C PHE A 31 2.32 1.29 -5.75
N ARG A 32 3.62 1.56 -5.64
CA ARG A 32 4.65 0.52 -5.46
C ARG A 32 4.38 -0.30 -4.20
N ARG A 33 4.02 0.35 -3.09
CA ARG A 33 3.65 -0.30 -1.82
C ARG A 33 2.47 -1.26 -2.00
N ARG A 34 1.37 -0.82 -2.63
CA ARG A 34 0.19 -1.66 -2.87
C ARG A 34 0.49 -2.86 -3.75
N MET A 35 1.30 -2.69 -4.80
CA MET A 35 1.69 -3.78 -5.69
C MET A 35 2.52 -4.84 -4.95
N LEU A 36 3.46 -4.42 -4.11
CA LEU A 36 4.25 -5.32 -3.27
C LEU A 36 3.38 -6.05 -2.24
N GLN A 37 2.49 -5.34 -1.56
CA GLN A 37 1.54 -5.92 -0.60
C GLN A 37 0.69 -7.01 -1.27
N GLY A 38 0.12 -6.75 -2.45
CA GLY A 38 -0.66 -7.74 -3.18
C GLY A 38 0.13 -9.00 -3.51
N ARG A 39 1.37 -8.86 -3.99
CA ARG A 39 2.26 -10.00 -4.26
C ARG A 39 2.57 -10.79 -2.98
N ILE A 40 2.86 -10.11 -1.87
CA ILE A 40 3.14 -10.74 -0.58
C ILE A 40 1.91 -11.53 -0.09
N ASP A 41 0.72 -10.97 -0.19
CA ASP A 41 -0.50 -11.61 0.31
C ASP A 41 -0.87 -12.85 -0.53
N ILE A 42 -0.68 -12.81 -1.85
CA ILE A 42 -0.80 -13.99 -2.71
C ILE A 42 0.16 -15.11 -2.27
N LEU A 43 1.44 -14.78 -2.05
CA LEU A 43 2.43 -15.76 -1.62
C LEU A 43 2.13 -16.33 -0.22
N ARG A 44 1.63 -15.50 0.70
CA ARG A 44 1.20 -15.95 2.04
C ARG A 44 0.01 -16.90 1.97
N ALA A 45 -0.96 -16.60 1.10
CA ALA A 45 -2.12 -17.47 0.88
C ALA A 45 -1.70 -18.83 0.32
N GLU A 46 -0.84 -18.83 -0.70
CA GLU A 46 -0.33 -20.06 -1.30
C GLU A 46 0.50 -20.90 -0.30
N ARG A 47 1.37 -20.26 0.49
CA ARG A 47 2.10 -20.95 1.56
C ARG A 47 1.15 -21.63 2.54
N THR A 48 0.08 -20.93 2.95
CA THR A 48 -0.92 -21.47 3.87
C THR A 48 -1.71 -22.62 3.25
N ALA A 49 -2.07 -22.51 1.97
CA ALA A 49 -2.74 -23.56 1.24
C ALA A 49 -1.89 -24.84 1.21
N ARG A 50 -0.62 -24.71 0.79
CA ARG A 50 0.33 -25.84 0.73
C ARG A 50 0.49 -26.53 2.09
N LEU A 51 0.58 -25.77 3.18
CA LEU A 51 0.64 -26.31 4.54
C LEU A 51 -0.62 -27.10 4.92
N LYS A 52 -1.79 -26.73 4.39
CA LYS A 52 -3.07 -27.45 4.59
C LYS A 52 -3.23 -28.66 3.65
N GLY A 53 -2.18 -29.05 2.92
CA GLY A 53 -2.23 -30.15 1.95
C GLY A 53 -3.00 -29.83 0.68
N LYS A 54 -3.31 -28.56 0.42
CA LYS A 54 -4.02 -28.10 -0.79
C LYS A 54 -3.12 -27.11 -1.53
N GLY A 55 -2.61 -27.42 -2.72
CA GLY A 55 -2.00 -26.37 -3.55
C GLY A 55 -3.06 -25.35 -3.98
N VAL A 56 -2.72 -24.07 -4.16
CA VAL A 56 -3.56 -23.18 -4.97
C VAL A 56 -3.38 -23.63 -6.43
N THR A 57 -4.26 -24.52 -6.88
CA THR A 57 -4.30 -24.96 -8.28
C THR A 57 -5.19 -24.01 -9.06
N GLY A 58 -4.61 -23.23 -9.97
CA GLY A 58 -5.31 -22.27 -10.80
C GLY A 58 -5.52 -20.91 -10.14
N VAL A 59 -5.71 -19.89 -10.98
CA VAL A 59 -6.00 -18.51 -10.56
C VAL A 59 -7.47 -18.45 -10.18
N ASP A 60 -7.78 -18.74 -8.91
CA ASP A 60 -9.10 -18.56 -8.34
C ASP A 60 -9.33 -17.06 -8.05
N VAL A 61 -10.06 -16.40 -8.95
CA VAL A 61 -10.28 -14.94 -8.93
C VAL A 61 -11.10 -14.51 -7.69
N GLU A 62 -12.00 -15.35 -7.20
CA GLU A 62 -12.75 -15.09 -5.97
C GLU A 62 -11.82 -15.10 -4.75
N LYS A 63 -10.97 -16.13 -4.63
CA LYS A 63 -9.95 -16.17 -3.56
C LYS A 63 -8.96 -15.00 -3.64
N LEU A 64 -8.57 -14.58 -4.85
CA LEU A 64 -7.71 -13.41 -5.01
C LEU A 64 -8.38 -12.13 -4.52
N THR A 65 -9.68 -11.98 -4.78
CA THR A 65 -10.47 -10.84 -4.31
C THR A 65 -10.52 -10.83 -2.78
N ASP A 66 -10.73 -11.98 -2.13
CA ASP A 66 -10.70 -12.11 -0.68
C ASP A 66 -9.31 -11.77 -0.09
N ILE A 67 -8.25 -12.31 -0.68
CA ILE A 67 -6.87 -12.07 -0.24
C ILE A 67 -6.54 -10.58 -0.29
N LEU A 68 -6.91 -9.89 -1.37
CA LEU A 68 -6.57 -8.48 -1.59
C LEU A 68 -7.51 -7.49 -0.89
N SER A 69 -8.74 -7.90 -0.56
CA SER A 69 -9.73 -7.06 0.12
C SER A 69 -9.63 -7.11 1.65
N SER A 70 -9.10 -8.20 2.21
CA SER A 70 -9.08 -8.50 3.66
C SER A 70 -8.29 -7.53 4.56
N ARG A 71 -7.66 -6.47 4.03
CA ARG A 71 -6.75 -5.63 4.84
C ARG A 71 -6.74 -4.13 4.54
N ARG A 72 -7.91 -3.51 4.35
CA ARG A 72 -8.01 -2.04 4.21
C ARG A 72 -8.10 -1.25 5.53
N THR A 73 -8.10 -1.89 6.70
CA THR A 73 -8.13 -1.20 7.99
C THR A 73 -7.02 -1.75 8.89
N PRO A 74 -6.03 -0.93 9.30
CA PRO A 74 -5.22 -1.25 10.46
C PRO A 74 -6.18 -1.40 11.66
N PRO A 75 -6.02 -2.41 12.53
CA PRO A 75 -6.67 -2.34 13.83
C PRO A 75 -6.08 -1.11 14.53
N ASP A 76 -6.93 -0.16 14.88
CA ASP A 76 -6.58 0.94 15.76
C ASP A 76 -5.92 0.33 16.99
N LYS A 77 -4.61 0.53 17.11
CA LYS A 77 -3.91 0.30 18.37
C LYS A 77 -4.06 1.56 19.20
N GLU A 78 -5.28 1.81 19.65
CA GLU A 78 -5.59 2.58 20.85
C GLU A 78 -6.26 1.58 21.79
N GLY A 79 -5.82 1.30 23.00
CA GLY A 79 -4.92 2.00 23.91
C GLY A 79 -5.39 1.48 25.26
N ALA A 80 -4.53 0.73 25.94
CA ALA A 80 -4.76 0.28 27.31
C ALA A 80 -4.63 1.44 28.29
#